data_AF-A0A8D8CQD8-F1
#
_entry.id   AF-A0A8D8CQD8-F1
#
_cell.length_a   1.000
_cell.length_b   1.000
_cell.length_c   1.000
_cell.angle_alpha   90.00
_cell.angle_beta   90.00
_cell.angle_gamma   90.00
#
_symmetry.space_group_name_H-M   'P 1'
#
loop_
_entity.id
_entity.type
_entity.pdbx_description
1 polymer ?
#
loop_
_entity_poly.entity_id
_entity_poly.type
_entity_poly.pdbx_seq_one_letter_code
_entity_poly.pdbx_strand_id
1 'polypeptide(L)'
;MTTDKGFELVRELTRSTETIPPFNDDGVRSVLEIITETYDSNYTLATTYNQSGERRFYPLILYRHKLIGRQKRCLMAYLYNRLQKLKKVRWHLGATLPQDIK
;
A
#
# COMPACT_ATOMS: atom_id res chain seq x y z
N MET A 1 11.26 -5.43 -12.65
CA MET A 1 10.61 -5.72 -11.35
C MET A 1 9.54 -4.66 -11.14
N THR A 2 8.28 -5.04 -10.91
CA THR A 2 7.20 -4.08 -10.63
C THR A 2 7.59 -3.25 -9.41
N THR A 3 7.74 -1.94 -9.60
CA THR A 3 8.23 -1.01 -8.59
C THR A 3 7.36 -1.09 -7.35
N ASP A 4 8.00 -1.31 -6.21
CA ASP A 4 7.30 -1.66 -4.98
C ASP A 4 6.87 -0.42 -4.19
N LYS A 5 6.00 0.38 -4.81
CA LYS A 5 5.57 1.68 -4.28
C LYS A 5 4.99 1.60 -2.87
N GLY A 6 4.30 0.51 -2.52
CA GLY A 6 3.79 0.31 -1.16
C GLY A 6 4.91 0.18 -0.12
N PHE A 7 6.02 -0.47 -0.47
CA PHE A 7 7.18 -0.54 0.43
C PHE A 7 7.88 0.81 0.56
N GLU A 8 7.89 1.63 -0.48
CA GLU A 8 8.47 2.98 -0.42
C GLU A 8 7.74 3.86 0.60
N LEU A 9 6.40 3.81 0.64
CA LEU A 9 5.58 4.50 1.65
C LEU A 9 5.96 4.08 3.08
N VAL A 10 6.10 2.77 3.31
CA VAL A 10 6.48 2.23 4.62
C VAL A 10 7.91 2.68 4.97
N ARG A 11 8.84 2.59 4.02
CA ARG A 11 10.25 2.97 4.21
C ARG A 11 10.40 4.46 4.53
N GLU A 12 9.68 5.33 3.83
CA GLU A 12 9.63 6.77 4.10
C GLU A 12 9.20 7.04 5.54
N LEU A 13 8.09 6.43 5.96
CA LEU A 13 7.56 6.61 7.31
C LEU A 13 8.46 6.01 8.41
N THR A 14 9.14 4.89 8.13
CA THR A 14 10.08 4.29 9.08
C THR A 14 11.30 5.18 9.30
N ARG A 15 11.76 5.89 8.26
CA ARG A 15 12.90 6.82 8.37
C ARG A 15 12.57 8.07 9.17
N SER A 16 11.30 8.47 9.23
CA SER A 16 10.89 9.64 10.00
C SER A 16 10.74 9.29 11.49
N THR A 17 11.80 9.44 12.29
CA THR A 17 11.76 9.07 13.71
C THR A 17 11.06 10.12 14.57
N GLU A 18 11.36 11.40 14.34
CA GLU A 18 10.95 12.50 15.23
C GLU A 18 9.69 13.22 14.75
N THR A 19 9.52 13.36 13.44
CA THR A 19 8.41 14.08 12.83
C THR A 19 7.53 13.16 11.98
N ILE A 20 6.25 13.53 11.89
CA ILE A 20 5.30 12.89 10.99
C ILE A 20 5.42 13.64 9.65
N PRO A 21 5.88 12.99 8.58
CA PRO A 21 5.98 13.65 7.28
C PRO A 21 4.58 13.98 6.77
N PRO A 22 4.45 14.89 5.79
CA PRO A 22 3.20 15.12 5.08
C PRO A 22 2.56 13.81 4.59
N PHE A 23 1.25 13.82 4.42
CA PHE A 23 0.57 12.65 3.86
C PHE A 23 0.96 12.50 2.38
N ASN A 24 1.38 11.29 1.99
CA ASN A 24 1.84 11.02 0.64
C ASN A 24 0.65 10.55 -0.22
N ASP A 25 -0.23 11.49 -0.59
CA ASP A 25 -1.42 11.25 -1.41
C ASP A 25 -1.08 10.56 -2.74
N ASP A 26 -0.05 11.04 -3.42
CA ASP A 26 0.37 10.54 -4.74
C ASP A 26 0.88 9.10 -4.66
N GLY A 27 1.65 8.78 -3.62
CA GLY A 27 2.13 7.43 -3.37
C GLY A 27 1.00 6.46 -3.02
N VAL A 28 0.03 6.91 -2.21
CA VAL A 28 -1.17 6.11 -1.90
C VAL A 28 -2.00 5.86 -3.15
N ARG A 29 -2.27 6.89 -3.95
CA ARG A 29 -3.00 6.77 -5.21
C ARG A 29 -2.31 5.82 -6.18
N SER A 30 -1.00 5.98 -6.34
CA SER A 30 -0.17 5.10 -7.16
C SER A 30 -0.26 3.62 -6.74
N VAL A 31 -0.30 3.32 -5.44
CA VAL A 31 -0.43 1.94 -4.95
C VAL A 31 -1.82 1.38 -5.25
N LEU A 32 -2.87 2.19 -5.13
CA LEU A 32 -4.23 1.79 -5.46
C LEU A 32 -4.39 1.52 -6.97
N GLU A 33 -3.82 2.36 -7.82
CA GLU A 33 -3.78 2.15 -9.28
C GLU A 33 -3.11 0.82 -9.63
N ILE A 34 -1.94 0.53 -9.04
CA ILE A 34 -1.23 -0.75 -9.25
C ILE A 34 -2.11 -1.94 -8.81
N ILE A 35 -2.82 -1.83 -7.68
CA ILE A 35 -3.71 -2.90 -7.20
C ILE A 35 -4.84 -3.16 -8.21
N THR A 36 -5.48 -2.10 -8.70
CA THR A 36 -6.57 -2.18 -9.68
C THR A 36 -6.11 -2.78 -11.00
N GLU A 37 -5.03 -2.24 -11.58
CA GLU A 37 -4.46 -2.74 -12.84
C GLU A 37 -4.03 -4.22 -12.74
N THR A 38 -3.41 -4.58 -11.62
CA THR A 38 -3.00 -5.96 -11.36
C THR A 38 -4.21 -6.87 -11.22
N TYR A 39 -5.27 -6.41 -10.55
CA TYR A 39 -6.52 -7.15 -10.39
C TYR A 39 -7.20 -7.40 -11.75
N ASP A 40 -7.38 -6.37 -12.57
CA ASP A 40 -8.04 -6.48 -13.87
C ASP A 40 -7.29 -7.43 -14.81
N SER A 41 -5.95 -7.28 -14.84
CA SER A 41 -5.07 -8.17 -15.59
C SER A 41 -5.14 -9.62 -15.08
N ASN A 42 -5.25 -9.81 -13.77
CA ASN A 42 -5.33 -11.14 -13.16
C ASN A 42 -6.69 -11.80 -13.39
N TYR A 43 -7.77 -11.01 -13.34
CA TYR A 43 -9.13 -11.46 -13.60
C TYR A 43 -9.30 -11.96 -15.03
N THR A 44 -8.78 -11.21 -15.99
CA THR A 44 -8.77 -11.61 -17.41
C THR A 44 -8.04 -12.94 -17.59
N LEU A 45 -6.84 -13.06 -17.01
CA LEU A 45 -6.05 -14.29 -17.08
C LEU A 45 -6.72 -15.49 -16.39
N ALA A 46 -7.37 -15.27 -15.24
CA ALA A 46 -8.12 -16.30 -14.54
C ALA A 46 -9.33 -16.80 -15.35
N THR A 47 -9.99 -15.89 -16.08
CA THR A 47 -11.07 -16.25 -17.01
C THR A 47 -10.55 -17.11 -18.16
N THR A 48 -9.43 -16.73 -18.77
CA THR A 48 -8.77 -17.53 -19.80
C THR A 48 -8.32 -18.90 -19.27
N TYR A 49 -7.80 -18.96 -18.05
CA TYR A 49 -7.45 -20.22 -17.39
C TYR A 49 -8.66 -21.14 -17.21
N ASN A 50 -9.79 -20.60 -16.75
CA ASN A 50 -11.03 -21.37 -16.58
C ASN A 50 -11.59 -21.90 -17.92
N GLN A 51 -11.42 -21.15 -19.01
CA GLN A 51 -11.90 -21.56 -20.34
C GLN A 51 -10.96 -22.57 -21.02
N SER A 52 -9.65 -22.37 -20.94
CA SER A 52 -8.63 -23.18 -21.64
C SER A 52 -8.17 -24.41 -20.87
N GLY A 53 -8.26 -24.39 -19.53
CA GLY A 53 -7.71 -25.45 -18.66
C GLY A 53 -6.17 -25.49 -18.62
N GLU A 54 -5.50 -24.50 -19.22
CA GLU A 54 -4.04 -24.51 -19.34
C GLU A 54 -3.34 -24.17 -18.02
N ARG A 55 -2.75 -25.19 -17.37
CA ARG A 55 -2.06 -25.05 -16.07
C ARG A 55 -0.89 -24.07 -16.05
N ARG A 56 -0.34 -23.69 -17.21
CA ARG A 56 0.76 -22.71 -17.32
C ARG A 56 0.42 -21.33 -16.76
N PHE A 57 -0.87 -20.97 -16.72
CA PHE A 57 -1.30 -19.66 -16.20
C PHE A 57 -1.41 -19.63 -14.66
N TYR A 58 -1.52 -20.78 -14.01
CA TYR A 58 -1.75 -20.86 -12.57
C TYR A 58 -0.65 -20.17 -11.72
N PRO A 59 0.66 -20.35 -11.98
CA PRO A 59 1.70 -19.68 -11.21
C PRO A 59 1.63 -18.16 -11.31
N LEU A 60 1.32 -17.61 -12.49
CA LEU A 60 1.20 -16.18 -12.70
C LEU A 60 -0.02 -15.60 -11.99
N ILE A 61 -1.15 -16.33 -11.99
CA ILE A 61 -2.36 -15.95 -11.25
C ILE A 61 -2.08 -15.84 -9.75
N LEU A 62 -1.41 -16.86 -9.21
CA LEU A 62 -1.04 -16.90 -7.79
C LEU A 62 -0.07 -15.78 -7.44
N TYR A 63 0.93 -15.53 -8.28
CA TYR A 63 1.88 -14.44 -8.10
C TYR A 63 1.18 -13.09 -8.01
N ARG A 64 0.29 -12.76 -8.97
CA ARG A 64 -0.47 -11.50 -8.98
C ARG A 64 -1.38 -11.37 -7.76
N HIS A 65 -2.04 -12.44 -7.35
CA HIS A 65 -2.84 -12.45 -6.14
C HIS A 65 -2.01 -12.14 -4.87
N LYS A 66 -0.81 -12.75 -4.75
CA LYS A 66 0.10 -12.47 -3.63
C LYS A 66 0.65 -11.04 -3.69
N LEU A 67 0.92 -10.51 -4.87
CA LEU A 67 1.36 -9.14 -5.08
C LEU A 67 0.31 -8.14 -4.57
N ILE A 68 -0.97 -8.32 -4.93
CA ILE A 68 -2.08 -7.50 -4.42
C ILE A 68 -2.15 -7.55 -2.89
N GLY A 69 -2.08 -8.74 -2.31
CA GLY A 69 -2.10 -8.91 -0.85
C GLY A 69 -0.95 -8.17 -0.16
N ARG A 70 0.23 -8.17 -0.77
CA ARG A 70 1.40 -7.45 -0.28
C ARG A 70 1.22 -5.93 -0.35
N GLN A 71 0.74 -5.39 -1.49
CA GLN A 71 0.48 -3.96 -1.62
C GLN A 71 -0.57 -3.45 -0.63
N LYS A 72 -1.66 -4.22 -0.45
CA LYS A 72 -2.68 -3.92 0.58
C LYS A 72 -2.08 -3.87 1.98
N ARG A 73 -1.21 -4.83 2.33
CA ARG A 73 -0.56 -4.88 3.64
C ARG A 73 0.35 -3.67 3.86
N CYS A 74 1.14 -3.29 2.86
CA CYS A 74 2.00 -2.12 2.91
C CYS A 74 1.20 -0.82 3.11
N LEU A 75 0.10 -0.65 2.37
CA LEU A 75 -0.77 0.51 2.49
C LEU A 75 -1.39 0.60 3.90
N MET A 76 -1.92 -0.51 4.41
CA MET A 76 -2.47 -0.55 5.78
C MET A 76 -1.40 -0.28 6.84
N ALA A 77 -0.19 -0.82 6.67
CA ALA A 77 0.92 -0.57 7.60
C ALA A 77 1.32 0.91 7.61
N TYR A 78 1.39 1.56 6.44
CA TYR A 78 1.66 2.99 6.32
C TYR A 78 0.60 3.82 7.07
N LEU A 79 -0.69 3.59 6.77
CA LEU A 79 -1.79 4.34 7.39
C LEU A 79 -1.85 4.11 8.91
N TYR A 80 -1.74 2.86 9.35
CA TYR A 80 -1.78 2.53 10.77
C TYR A 80 -0.63 3.18 11.54
N ASN A 81 0.59 3.08 11.03
CA ASN A 81 1.76 3.65 11.69
C ASN A 81 1.68 5.18 11.76
N ARG A 82 1.14 5.86 10.73
CA ARG A 82 0.87 7.30 10.79
C ARG A 82 -0.12 7.64 11.90
N LEU A 83 -1.22 6.89 11.98
CA LEU A 83 -2.24 7.08 13.02
C LEU A 83 -1.64 6.87 14.43
N GLN A 84 -0.77 5.88 14.62
CA GLN A 84 -0.08 5.67 15.89
C GLN A 84 0.84 6.86 16.24
N LYS A 85 1.57 7.41 15.26
CA LYS A 85 2.39 8.61 15.51
C LYS A 85 1.52 9.83 15.84
N LEU A 86 0.42 10.06 15.12
CA LEU A 86 -0.52 11.15 15.41
C LEU A 86 -1.12 11.01 16.80
N LYS A 87 -1.48 9.79 17.20
CA LYS A 87 -1.94 9.50 18.57
C LYS A 87 -0.88 9.88 19.59
N LYS A 88 0.40 9.52 19.39
CA LYS A 88 1.50 9.92 20.27
C LYS A 88 1.63 11.44 20.37
N VAL A 89 1.63 12.14 19.24
CA VAL A 89 1.69 13.62 19.18
C VAL A 89 0.56 14.24 20.02
N ARG A 90 -0.68 13.73 19.89
CA ARG A 90 -1.83 14.19 20.68
C ARG A 90 -1.67 14.02 22.20
N TRP A 91 -1.00 12.94 22.64
CA TRP A 91 -0.69 12.73 24.05
C TRP A 91 0.38 13.70 24.58
N HIS A 92 1.33 14.12 23.74
CA HIS A 92 2.40 15.04 24.15
C HIS A 92 1.98 16.51 24.14
N LEU A 93 1.19 16.95 23.15
CA LEU A 93 0.83 18.37 22.94
C LEU A 93 -0.51 18.78 23.55
N GLY A 94 -1.34 17.84 24.02
CA GLY A 94 -2.67 18.17 24.53
C GLY A 94 -3.69 18.49 23.41
N ALA A 95 -4.70 19.30 23.70
CA ALA A 95 -5.88 19.47 22.83
C ALA A 95 -5.61 20.28 21.55
N THR A 96 -4.59 21.12 21.54
CA THR A 96 -4.25 22.00 20.41
C THR A 96 -3.10 21.41 19.60
N LEU A 97 -3.36 21.08 18.33
CA LEU A 97 -2.32 20.71 17.37
C LEU A 97 -1.70 22.00 16.78
N PRO A 98 -0.36 22.16 16.83
CA PRO A 98 0.36 23.22 16.13
C PRO A 98 0.01 23.26 14.63
N GLN A 99 0.02 24.45 14.02
CA GLN A 99 -0.30 24.64 12.60
C GLN A 99 0.66 23.88 11.68
N ASP A 100 1.89 23.62 12.11
CA ASP A 100 2.91 22.88 11.35
C ASP A 100 2.60 21.38 11.19
N ILE A 101 1.60 20.87 11.91
CA ILE A 101 1.15 19.46 11.85
C ILE A 101 -0.19 19.34 11.08
N LYS A 102 -0.76 20.45 10.59
CA LYS A 102 -1.98 20.44 9.76
C LYS A 102 -1.73 19.97 8.33
#